data_AF-A0A1X2ZMG6-F1
#
_entry.id   AF-A0A1X2ZMG6-F1
#
_cell.length_a   1.000
_cell.length_b   1.000
_cell.length_c   1.000
_cell.angle_alpha   90.00
_cell.angle_beta   90.00
_cell.angle_gamma   90.00
#
_symmetry.space_group_name_H-M   'P 1'
#
loop_
_entity.id
_entity.type
_entity.pdbx_description
1 polymer ?
#
loop_
_entity_poly.entity_id
_entity_poly.type
_entity_poly.pdbx_seq_one_letter_code
_entity_poly.pdbx_strand_id
1 'polypeptide(L)'
;MAEENQTGADVQQEPEQHSPAPKDVNNAKPRTFTQEEVDRIINERLGRERGRKSDYEELKEKAGQTADLESKLSKALEENEKLKSEAKQAEHEKELSTIRANVAAKHGITDPSVLAGDDEKQIGEYAEKLMKVFADMRSRGTVADQSARTGQAKAKHSSREDFVNAMSNTLL
;
A
#
# COMPACT_ATOMS: atom_id res chain seq x y z
N MET A 1 13.22 -3.13 -77.99
CA MET A 1 14.17 -3.19 -76.85
C MET A 1 13.58 -4.19 -75.87
N ALA A 2 14.01 -5.45 -75.77
CA ALA A 2 15.32 -6.03 -75.42
C ALA A 2 15.70 -5.86 -73.93
N GLU A 3 16.24 -6.95 -73.36
CA GLU A 3 16.72 -7.24 -71.98
C GLU A 3 15.64 -7.86 -71.06
N GLU A 4 15.57 -9.17 -70.77
CA GLU A 4 16.56 -10.22 -70.40
C GLU A 4 17.39 -9.92 -69.14
N ASN A 5 16.97 -10.47 -67.98
CA ASN A 5 17.76 -11.36 -67.09
C ASN A 5 16.90 -11.78 -65.87
N GLN A 6 16.48 -13.04 -65.77
CA GLN A 6 17.15 -14.12 -65.02
C GLN A 6 17.28 -13.85 -63.51
N THR A 7 16.37 -14.43 -62.72
CA THR A 7 16.52 -15.68 -61.93
C THR A 7 17.09 -15.45 -60.54
N GLY A 8 16.28 -15.77 -59.54
CA GLY A 8 16.67 -15.92 -58.14
C GLY A 8 15.49 -16.49 -57.37
N ALA A 9 15.38 -17.80 -57.39
CA ALA A 9 14.28 -18.57 -56.82
C ALA A 9 14.16 -18.35 -55.30
N ASP A 10 13.00 -17.86 -54.85
CA ASP A 10 12.55 -17.98 -53.47
C ASP A 10 11.57 -19.16 -53.41
N VAL A 11 12.12 -20.36 -53.19
CA VAL A 11 11.32 -21.55 -52.88
C VAL A 11 11.26 -21.63 -51.37
N GLN A 12 10.12 -21.21 -50.83
CA GLN A 12 9.69 -21.49 -49.48
C GLN A 12 9.63 -23.02 -49.30
N GLN A 13 10.56 -23.57 -48.53
CA GLN A 13 10.45 -24.93 -48.02
C GLN A 13 9.53 -24.91 -46.80
N GLU A 14 8.27 -25.25 -47.00
CA GLU A 14 7.45 -25.83 -45.94
C GLU A 14 8.12 -27.13 -45.45
N PRO A 15 8.13 -27.43 -44.14
CA PRO A 15 8.61 -28.72 -43.66
C PRO A 15 7.57 -29.78 -44.06
N GLU A 16 7.82 -30.47 -45.18
CA GLU A 16 7.06 -31.65 -45.53
C GLU A 16 7.07 -32.63 -44.35
N GLN A 17 5.89 -32.86 -43.80
CA GLN A 17 5.66 -33.97 -42.91
C GLN A 17 5.90 -35.27 -43.68
N HIS A 18 7.08 -35.86 -43.49
CA HIS A 18 7.32 -37.26 -43.81
C HIS A 18 6.42 -38.13 -42.92
N SER A 19 5.19 -38.34 -43.37
CA SER A 19 4.39 -39.49 -42.97
C SER A 19 5.09 -40.74 -43.51
N PRO A 20 5.61 -41.65 -42.66
CA PRO A 20 6.12 -42.91 -43.17
C PRO A 20 4.92 -43.70 -43.70
N ALA A 21 4.97 -44.04 -45.00
CA ALA A 21 4.04 -44.98 -45.62
C ALA A 21 3.90 -46.25 -44.75
N PRO A 22 2.70 -46.86 -44.66
CA PRO A 22 2.50 -48.05 -43.86
C PRO A 22 3.35 -49.18 -44.46
N LYS A 23 4.46 -49.51 -43.79
CA LYS A 23 5.21 -50.71 -44.11
C LYS A 23 4.30 -51.90 -43.78
N ASP A 24 4.02 -52.70 -44.80
CA ASP A 24 3.26 -53.94 -44.70
C ASP A 24 3.84 -54.82 -43.58
N VAL A 25 3.13 -54.89 -42.45
CA VAL A 25 3.53 -55.60 -41.23
C VAL A 25 3.28 -57.11 -41.32
N ASN A 26 2.74 -57.62 -42.43
CA ASN A 26 2.28 -59.01 -42.51
C ASN A 26 3.28 -59.99 -43.16
N ASN A 27 4.50 -59.56 -43.50
CA ASN A 27 5.51 -60.44 -44.10
C ASN A 27 6.87 -60.44 -43.37
N ALA A 28 6.88 -60.10 -42.09
CA ALA A 28 8.09 -60.21 -41.26
C ALA A 28 8.21 -61.63 -40.69
N LYS A 29 9.13 -62.43 -41.25
CA LYS A 29 9.62 -63.65 -40.62
C LYS A 29 9.96 -63.36 -39.14
N PRO A 30 9.57 -64.21 -38.17
CA PRO A 30 9.81 -63.92 -36.75
C PRO A 30 11.30 -63.66 -36.53
N ARG A 31 11.62 -62.45 -36.03
CA ARG A 31 12.99 -62.08 -35.65
C ARG A 31 13.32 -62.75 -34.32
N THR A 32 14.33 -63.59 -34.30
CA THR A 32 14.96 -64.08 -33.08
C THR A 32 16.07 -63.13 -32.68
N PHE A 33 16.08 -62.68 -31.44
CA PHE A 33 17.15 -61.85 -30.88
C PHE A 33 18.17 -62.74 -30.19
N THR A 34 19.45 -62.35 -30.24
CA THR A 34 20.45 -62.95 -29.35
C THR A 34 20.31 -62.36 -27.94
N GLN A 35 20.83 -63.06 -26.94
CA GLN A 35 20.79 -62.56 -25.56
C GLN A 35 21.56 -61.23 -25.42
N GLU A 36 22.69 -61.09 -26.12
CA GLU A 36 23.48 -59.85 -26.11
C GLU A 36 22.73 -58.66 -26.72
N GLU A 37 21.89 -58.91 -27.73
CA GLU A 37 21.03 -57.87 -28.32
C GLU A 37 19.95 -57.42 -27.35
N VAL A 38 19.33 -58.36 -26.62
CA VAL A 38 18.35 -58.05 -25.57
C VAL A 38 19.00 -57.24 -24.46
N ASP A 39 20.16 -57.65 -23.97
CA ASP A 39 20.88 -56.96 -22.90
C ASP A 39 21.29 -55.54 -23.33
N ARG A 40 21.71 -55.36 -24.58
CA ARG A 40 22.02 -54.04 -25.15
C ARG A 40 20.79 -53.13 -25.17
N ILE A 41 19.65 -53.65 -25.65
CA ILE A 41 18.39 -52.90 -25.72
C ILE A 41 17.90 -52.52 -24.32
N ILE A 42 18.00 -53.44 -23.36
CA ILE A 42 17.62 -53.18 -21.97
C ILE A 42 18.49 -52.07 -21.38
N ASN A 43 19.81 -52.16 -21.54
CA ASN A 43 20.74 -51.15 -21.01
C ASN A 43 20.52 -49.77 -21.64
N GLU A 44 20.29 -49.72 -22.96
CA GLU A 44 20.00 -48.47 -23.67
C GLU A 44 18.69 -47.84 -23.19
N ARG A 45 17.63 -48.66 -23.00
CA ARG A 45 16.36 -48.19 -22.47
C ARG A 45 16.49 -47.73 -21.03
N LEU A 46 17.21 -48.48 -20.19
CA LEU A 46 17.46 -48.13 -18.79
C LEU A 46 18.25 -46.82 -18.67
N GLY A 47 19.24 -46.61 -19.54
CA GLY A 47 20.00 -45.35 -19.62
C GLY A 47 19.09 -44.17 -19.99
N ARG A 48 18.23 -44.34 -20.99
CA ARG A 48 17.23 -43.32 -21.37
C ARG A 48 16.24 -43.02 -20.25
N GLU A 49 15.77 -44.02 -19.51
CA GLU A 49 14.86 -43.82 -18.36
C GLU A 49 15.56 -43.08 -17.20
N ARG A 50 16.81 -43.44 -16.89
CA ARG A 50 17.59 -42.75 -15.84
C ARG A 50 17.87 -41.29 -16.19
N GLY A 51 18.21 -41.00 -17.45
CA GLY A 51 18.38 -39.63 -17.93
C GLY A 51 17.12 -38.78 -17.76
N ARG A 52 15.97 -39.29 -18.23
CA ARG A 52 14.67 -38.60 -18.07
C ARG A 52 14.32 -38.31 -16.61
N LYS A 53 14.59 -39.25 -15.70
CA LYS A 53 14.34 -39.05 -14.26
C LYS A 53 15.25 -37.97 -13.68
N SER A 54 16.52 -37.92 -14.09
CA SER A 54 17.46 -36.88 -13.67
C SER A 54 17.00 -35.49 -14.09
N ASP A 55 16.60 -35.32 -15.36
CA ASP A 55 16.11 -34.04 -15.89
C ASP A 55 14.84 -33.56 -15.14
N TYR A 56 13.97 -34.51 -14.77
CA TYR A 56 12.75 -34.20 -14.03
C TYR A 56 13.03 -33.72 -12.60
N GLU A 57 13.97 -34.35 -11.88
CA GLU A 57 14.35 -33.91 -10.53
C GLU A 57 14.97 -32.50 -10.57
N GLU A 58 15.82 -32.20 -11.55
CA GLU A 58 16.43 -30.88 -11.69
C GLU A 58 15.38 -29.80 -12.02
N LEU A 59 14.43 -30.09 -12.91
CA LEU A 59 13.32 -29.18 -13.21
C LEU A 59 12.42 -28.95 -11.98
N LYS A 60 12.17 -29.99 -11.19
CA LYS A 60 11.38 -29.90 -9.97
C LYS A 60 12.08 -29.05 -8.90
N GLU A 61 13.39 -29.22 -8.74
CA GLU A 61 14.18 -28.40 -7.81
C GLU A 61 14.17 -26.92 -8.23
N LYS A 62 14.41 -26.63 -9.52
CA LYS A 62 14.34 -25.26 -10.06
C LYS A 62 12.97 -24.64 -9.88
N ALA A 63 11.89 -25.38 -10.13
CA ALA A 63 10.53 -24.90 -9.91
C ALA A 63 10.27 -24.57 -8.43
N GLY A 64 10.76 -25.41 -7.49
CA GLY A 64 10.69 -25.13 -6.06
C GLY A 64 11.45 -23.87 -5.66
N GLN A 65 12.69 -23.71 -6.16
CA GLN A 65 13.49 -22.51 -5.90
C GLN A 65 12.83 -21.23 -6.44
N THR A 66 12.22 -21.28 -7.62
CA THR A 66 11.48 -20.15 -8.18
C THR A 66 10.28 -19.79 -7.31
N ALA A 67 9.48 -20.77 -6.87
CA ALA A 67 8.35 -20.52 -5.97
C ALA A 67 8.77 -19.88 -4.64
N ASP A 68 9.90 -20.32 -4.07
CA ASP A 68 10.47 -19.73 -2.86
C ASP A 68 10.96 -18.29 -3.10
N LEU A 69 11.59 -18.02 -4.24
CA LEU A 69 12.03 -16.68 -4.62
C LEU A 69 10.86 -15.73 -4.85
N GLU A 70 9.80 -16.19 -5.53
CA GLU A 70 8.57 -15.42 -5.72
C GLU A 70 7.91 -15.07 -4.38
N SER A 71 7.85 -16.03 -3.44
CA SER A 71 7.33 -15.78 -2.09
C SER A 71 8.17 -14.74 -1.34
N LYS A 72 9.50 -14.84 -1.40
CA LYS A 72 10.41 -13.86 -0.78
C LYS A 72 10.28 -12.48 -1.41
N LEU A 73 10.16 -12.41 -2.74
CA LEU A 73 9.99 -11.17 -3.48
C LEU A 73 8.67 -10.49 -3.11
N SER A 74 7.57 -11.23 -3.05
CA SER A 74 6.26 -10.69 -2.64
C SER A 74 6.33 -10.08 -1.24
N LYS A 75 6.91 -10.81 -0.27
CA LYS A 75 7.09 -10.30 1.10
C LYS A 75 7.97 -9.06 1.15
N ALA A 76 9.07 -9.05 0.40
CA ALA A 76 9.96 -7.90 0.35
C ALA A 76 9.26 -6.67 -0.25
N LEU A 77 8.42 -6.83 -1.27
CA LEU A 77 7.65 -5.74 -1.86
C LEU A 77 6.60 -5.19 -0.88
N GLU A 78 5.89 -6.05 -0.17
CA GLU A 78 4.93 -5.65 0.88
C GLU A 78 5.63 -4.85 2.00
N GLU A 79 6.78 -5.33 2.47
CA GLU A 79 7.57 -4.63 3.48
C GLU A 79 8.10 -3.29 2.95
N ASN A 80 8.54 -3.23 1.69
CA ASN A 80 9.05 -1.99 1.10
C ASN A 80 7.94 -0.92 0.98
N GLU A 81 6.74 -1.30 0.54
CA GLU A 81 5.61 -0.37 0.47
C GLU A 81 5.17 0.09 1.87
N LYS A 82 5.21 -0.80 2.88
CA LYS A 82 4.97 -0.41 4.28
C LYS A 82 6.01 0.62 4.74
N LEU A 83 7.29 0.35 4.59
CA LEU A 83 8.38 1.24 4.99
C LEU A 83 8.29 2.60 4.28
N LYS A 84 7.96 2.60 3.00
CA LYS A 84 7.76 3.82 2.20
C LYS A 84 6.56 4.63 2.70
N SER A 85 5.49 3.99 3.13
CA SER A 85 4.34 4.67 3.74
C SER A 85 4.69 5.28 5.10
N GLU A 86 5.42 4.55 5.95
CA GLU A 86 5.88 5.03 7.26
C GLU A 86 6.84 6.20 7.11
N ALA A 87 7.78 6.13 6.16
CA ALA A 87 8.72 7.20 5.87
C ALA A 87 7.98 8.49 5.43
N LYS A 88 7.01 8.37 4.51
CA LYS A 88 6.17 9.51 4.09
C LYS A 88 5.40 10.13 5.24
N GLN A 89 4.83 9.31 6.13
CA GLN A 89 4.11 9.80 7.31
C GLN A 89 5.05 10.52 8.28
N ALA A 90 6.25 9.99 8.50
CA ALA A 90 7.25 10.61 9.38
C ALA A 90 7.76 11.95 8.81
N GLU A 91 7.99 12.02 7.50
CA GLU A 91 8.36 13.28 6.82
C GLU A 91 7.23 14.31 6.93
N HIS A 92 6.00 13.91 6.63
CA HIS A 92 4.83 14.78 6.75
C HIS A 92 4.64 15.30 8.19
N GLU A 93 4.77 14.44 9.20
CA GLU A 93 4.65 14.87 10.60
C GLU A 93 5.77 15.83 11.02
N LYS A 94 6.98 15.67 10.49
CA LYS A 94 8.08 16.61 10.73
C LYS A 94 7.80 17.98 10.10
N GLU A 95 7.24 18.00 8.90
CA GLU A 95 6.79 19.23 8.23
C GLU A 95 5.68 19.91 9.04
N LEU A 96 4.65 19.16 9.45
CA LEU A 96 3.58 19.67 10.30
C LEU A 96 4.10 20.19 11.64
N SER A 97 5.02 19.50 12.30
CA SER A 97 5.64 19.97 13.54
C SER A 97 6.33 21.32 13.35
N THR A 98 6.98 21.54 12.21
CA THR A 98 7.63 22.82 11.88
C THR A 98 6.60 23.91 11.63
N ILE A 99 5.54 23.60 10.89
CA ILE A 99 4.41 24.52 10.65
C ILE A 99 3.72 24.90 11.96
N ARG A 100 3.40 23.92 12.82
CA ARG A 100 2.80 24.14 14.14
C ARG A 100 3.67 25.06 14.99
N ALA A 101 4.99 24.84 15.02
CA ALA A 101 5.92 25.71 15.75
C ALA A 101 5.89 27.15 15.24
N ASN A 102 5.90 27.34 13.91
CA ASN A 102 5.85 28.66 13.29
C ASN A 102 4.52 29.38 13.56
N VAL A 103 3.40 28.68 13.42
CA VAL A 103 2.06 29.24 13.68
C VAL A 103 1.91 29.57 15.18
N ALA A 104 2.30 28.65 16.06
CA ALA A 104 2.26 28.88 17.50
C ALA A 104 3.05 30.13 17.90
N ALA A 105 4.27 30.30 17.36
CA ALA A 105 5.07 31.50 17.60
C ALA A 105 4.39 32.78 17.11
N LYS A 106 3.76 32.77 15.92
CA LYS A 106 3.01 33.92 15.37
C LYS A 106 1.83 34.34 16.25
N HIS A 107 1.13 33.36 16.86
CA HIS A 107 -0.07 33.62 17.68
C HIS A 107 0.21 33.71 19.19
N GLY A 108 1.47 33.56 19.62
CA GLY A 108 1.85 33.63 21.04
C GLY A 108 1.45 32.40 21.85
N ILE A 109 1.34 31.24 21.21
CA ILE A 109 0.99 29.97 21.83
C ILE A 109 2.29 29.28 22.29
N THR A 110 2.37 28.94 23.57
CA THR A 110 3.60 28.39 24.18
C THR A 110 3.88 26.94 23.78
N ASP A 111 2.82 26.14 23.60
CA ASP A 111 2.93 24.72 23.24
C ASP A 111 2.38 24.50 21.82
N PRO A 112 3.23 24.25 20.81
CA PRO A 112 2.80 23.98 19.45
C PRO A 112 1.96 22.72 19.28
N SER A 113 2.05 21.74 20.21
CA SER A 113 1.34 20.47 20.11
C SER A 113 -0.18 20.61 20.29
N VAL A 114 -0.64 21.74 20.83
CA VAL A 114 -2.08 22.04 20.96
C VAL A 114 -2.74 22.36 19.61
N LEU A 115 -1.95 22.66 18.57
CA LEU A 115 -2.46 23.03 17.26
C LEU A 115 -2.72 21.79 16.40
N ALA A 116 -3.96 21.65 15.92
CA ALA A 116 -4.37 20.55 15.05
C ALA A 116 -4.56 21.01 13.59
N GLY A 117 -4.30 20.12 12.64
CA GLY A 117 -4.49 20.33 11.21
C GLY A 117 -3.48 19.56 10.36
N ASP A 118 -3.84 19.35 9.10
CA ASP A 118 -3.05 18.61 8.10
C ASP A 118 -2.26 19.53 7.17
N ASP A 119 -2.42 20.85 7.28
CA ASP A 119 -1.71 21.84 6.49
C ASP A 119 -1.59 23.18 7.24
N GLU A 120 -0.77 24.10 6.72
CA GLU A 120 -0.54 25.43 7.35
C GLU A 120 -1.82 26.24 7.50
N LYS A 121 -2.74 26.16 6.53
CA LYS A 121 -3.98 26.93 6.55
C LYS A 121 -4.91 26.43 7.65
N GLN A 122 -5.08 25.12 7.79
CA GLN A 122 -5.88 24.50 8.83
C GLN A 122 -5.30 24.79 10.22
N ILE A 123 -3.98 24.65 10.38
CA ILE A 123 -3.27 24.93 11.63
C ILE A 123 -3.42 26.43 12.01
N GLY A 124 -3.32 27.33 11.04
CA GLY A 124 -3.53 28.76 11.22
C GLY A 124 -4.97 29.10 11.64
N GLU A 125 -5.96 28.59 10.91
CA GLU A 125 -7.38 28.77 11.25
C GLU A 125 -7.71 28.21 12.65
N TYR A 126 -7.09 27.09 13.02
CA TYR A 126 -7.25 26.50 14.35
C TYR A 126 -6.66 27.42 15.43
N ALA A 127 -5.45 27.94 15.21
CA ALA A 127 -4.80 28.89 16.13
C ALA A 127 -5.63 30.16 16.34
N GLU A 128 -6.19 30.73 15.27
CA GLU A 128 -7.07 31.90 15.35
C GLU A 128 -8.33 31.63 16.18
N LYS A 129 -9.01 30.51 15.91
CA LYS A 129 -10.20 30.09 16.68
C LYS A 129 -9.85 29.89 18.15
N LEU A 130 -8.73 29.25 18.44
CA LEU A 130 -8.25 28.99 19.80
C LEU A 130 -8.02 30.31 20.55
N MET A 131 -7.32 31.26 19.93
CA MET A 131 -7.05 32.57 20.54
C MET A 131 -8.32 33.38 20.76
N LYS A 132 -9.28 33.32 19.85
CA LYS A 132 -10.60 33.97 20.02
C LYS A 132 -11.35 33.41 21.24
N VAL A 133 -11.38 32.09 21.39
CA VAL A 133 -12.01 31.44 22.55
C VAL A 133 -11.35 31.87 23.86
N PHE A 134 -10.02 31.89 23.92
CA PHE A 134 -9.30 32.33 25.12
C PHE A 134 -9.48 33.82 25.41
N ALA A 135 -9.57 34.68 24.40
CA ALA A 135 -9.88 36.10 24.58
C ALA A 135 -11.29 36.30 25.18
N ASP A 136 -12.28 35.57 24.67
CA ASP A 136 -13.65 35.59 25.20
C ASP A 136 -13.70 35.10 26.66
N MET A 137 -12.97 34.03 26.98
CA MET A 137 -12.87 33.52 28.37
C MET A 137 -12.17 34.53 29.30
N ARG A 138 -11.07 35.14 28.86
CA ARG A 138 -10.36 36.16 29.64
C ARG A 138 -11.26 37.36 29.92
N SER A 139 -11.99 37.84 28.91
CA SER A 139 -12.91 38.97 29.10
C SER A 139 -14.00 38.65 30.13
N ARG A 140 -14.61 37.47 30.08
CA ARG A 140 -15.61 37.02 31.08
C ARG A 140 -15.02 36.92 32.48
N GLY A 141 -13.81 36.36 32.60
CA GLY A 141 -13.10 36.28 33.88
C GLY A 141 -12.77 37.66 34.45
N THR A 142 -12.32 38.60 33.61
CA THR A 142 -12.06 39.97 34.04
C THR A 142 -13.33 40.71 34.46
N VAL A 143 -14.46 40.49 33.78
CA VAL A 143 -15.75 41.09 34.17
C VAL A 143 -16.25 40.52 35.51
N ALA A 144 -16.05 39.22 35.74
CA ALA A 144 -16.37 38.58 37.01
C ALA A 144 -15.50 39.11 38.17
N ASP A 145 -14.18 39.23 37.96
CA ASP A 145 -13.25 39.75 38.95
C ASP A 145 -13.47 41.26 39.21
N GLN A 146 -13.76 42.06 38.18
CA GLN A 146 -14.13 43.46 38.33
C GLN A 146 -15.47 43.64 39.04
N SER A 147 -16.49 42.79 38.78
CA SER A 147 -17.76 42.82 39.53
C SER A 147 -17.57 42.44 41.00
N ALA A 148 -16.68 41.49 41.29
CA ALA A 148 -16.33 41.13 42.66
C ALA A 148 -15.56 42.26 43.38
N ARG A 149 -14.65 42.94 42.67
CA ARG A 149 -13.82 44.03 43.21
C ARG A 149 -14.54 45.36 43.39
N THR A 150 -15.46 45.71 42.49
CA THR A 150 -16.20 46.99 42.54
C THR A 150 -17.44 46.93 43.44
N GLY A 151 -17.72 45.79 44.08
CA GLY A 151 -18.90 45.62 44.93
C GLY A 151 -20.24 45.72 44.17
N GLN A 152 -20.21 45.76 42.84
CA GLN A 152 -21.41 45.77 42.00
C GLN A 152 -22.01 44.38 41.78
N ALA A 153 -21.47 43.33 42.43
CA ALA A 153 -22.20 42.10 42.63
C ALA A 153 -23.50 42.45 43.36
N LYS A 154 -24.59 42.64 42.61
CA LYS A 154 -25.93 42.90 43.16
C LYS A 154 -26.13 41.90 44.29
N ALA A 155 -26.32 42.41 45.51
CA ALA A 155 -26.67 41.58 46.65
C ALA A 155 -27.80 40.65 46.17
N LYS A 156 -27.59 39.33 46.29
CA LYS A 156 -28.66 38.39 45.97
C LYS A 156 -29.84 38.79 46.84
N HIS A 157 -30.89 39.32 46.23
CA HIS A 157 -32.13 39.57 46.92
C HIS A 157 -32.53 38.28 47.62
N SER A 158 -32.90 38.38 48.89
CA SER A 158 -33.48 37.23 49.56
C SER A 158 -34.70 36.80 48.75
N SER A 159 -34.97 35.50 48.66
CA SER A 159 -36.19 35.00 47.99
C SER A 159 -37.46 35.66 48.54
N ARG A 160 -37.42 36.20 49.77
CA ARG A 160 -38.47 37.03 50.36
C ARG A 160 -38.60 38.41 49.71
N GLU A 161 -37.50 39.07 49.40
CA GLU A 161 -37.49 40.38 48.72
C GLU A 161 -37.98 40.26 47.27
N ASP A 162 -37.57 39.20 46.57
CA ASP A 162 -38.05 38.91 45.21
C ASP A 162 -39.56 38.62 45.19
N PHE A 163 -40.06 37.86 46.17
CA PHE A 163 -41.49 37.59 46.31
C PHE A 163 -42.29 38.85 46.63
N VAL A 164 -41.79 39.71 47.51
CA VAL A 164 -42.44 40.98 47.85
C VAL A 164 -42.50 41.90 46.63
N ASN A 165 -41.40 42.06 45.88
CA ASN A 165 -41.41 42.86 44.65
C ASN A 165 -42.38 42.31 43.60
N ALA A 166 -42.46 40.99 43.43
CA ALA A 166 -43.39 40.36 42.50
C ALA A 166 -44.86 40.57 42.90
N MET A 167 -45.16 40.51 44.21
CA MET A 167 -46.50 40.78 44.74
C MET A 167 -46.86 42.28 44.72
N SER A 168 -45.89 43.16 44.92
CA SER A 168 -46.10 44.62 44.84
C SER A 168 -46.35 45.09 43.41
N ASN A 169 -45.79 44.41 42.41
CA ASN A 169 -45.95 44.79 41.00
C ASN A 169 -47.18 44.13 40.32
N THR A 170 -47.90 43.26 41.03
CA THR A 170 -49.11 42.57 40.55
C THR A 170 -50.40 43.09 41.19
N LEU A 171 -50.29 44.09 42.07
CA LEU A 171 -51.41 44.87 42.62
C LEU A 171 -51.44 46.27 41.98
N LEU A 172 -51.78 46.33 40.70
CA LEU A 172 -52.42 47.47 40.05
C LEU A 172 -53.64 46.99 39.27
#